data_AF-A0A662W5C6-F1
#
_entry.id   AF-A0A662W5C6-F1
#
_cell.length_a   1.000
_cell.length_b   1.000
_cell.length_c   1.000
_cell.angle_alpha   90.00
_cell.angle_beta   90.00
_cell.angle_gamma   90.00
#
_symmetry.space_group_name_H-M   'P 1'
#
loop_
_entity.id
_entity.type
_entity.pdbx_description
1 polymer ?
#
loop_
_entity_poly.entity_id
_entity_poly.type
_entity_poly.pdbx_seq_one_letter_code
_entity_poly.pdbx_strand_id
1 'polypeptide(L)'
;MKRIITENTLNQMSEALEDIRLQIHAIERELSKYGFDLRRGIESYKVSEIKKIINNSKNPHEVKKILLKLVGVQEKLYEELYKFAGLKDLDVDTDTPEGRLLTIKEWLTSGKTTNHTNTPATSKFSEAILKILEIIERYEDSNICADKIVLSLNEIYKRDYDRHRVLKYLLSVCRELRAIEETQLKRAESMPVSSLVETLLSCVRSIDKHRFKSTVRSRLRK
;
A
#
# COMPACT_ATOMS: atom_id res chain seq x y z
N MET A 1 -24.74 15.52 11.75
CA MET A 1 -25.80 14.48 11.85
C MET A 1 -25.14 13.10 11.82
N LYS A 2 -25.14 12.37 12.94
CA LYS A 2 -24.72 10.96 12.97
C LYS A 2 -25.87 10.13 12.40
N ARG A 3 -25.68 9.46 11.26
CA ARG A 3 -26.64 8.45 10.79
C ARG A 3 -26.57 7.27 11.75
N ILE A 4 -27.68 6.95 12.40
CA ILE A 4 -27.84 5.74 13.20
C ILE A 4 -27.92 4.59 12.20
N ILE A 5 -26.86 3.80 12.09
CA ILE A 5 -26.88 2.53 11.36
C ILE A 5 -27.67 1.55 12.23
N THR A 6 -28.78 1.04 11.73
CA THR A 6 -29.60 0.06 12.45
C THR A 6 -28.99 -1.33 12.29
N GLU A 7 -29.14 -2.17 13.31
CA GLU A 7 -28.62 -3.54 13.39
C GLU A 7 -29.07 -4.43 12.20
N ASN A 8 -30.28 -4.18 11.69
CA ASN A 8 -30.84 -4.86 10.53
C ASN A 8 -30.10 -4.50 9.22
N THR A 9 -29.62 -3.27 9.09
CA THR A 9 -28.80 -2.82 7.95
C THR A 9 -27.40 -3.44 8.01
N LEU A 10 -26.83 -3.59 9.20
CA LEU A 10 -25.55 -4.27 9.41
C LEU A 10 -25.59 -5.75 8.99
N ASN A 11 -26.65 -6.47 9.33
CA ASN A 11 -26.81 -7.89 8.97
C ASN A 11 -26.96 -8.10 7.46
N GLN A 12 -27.85 -7.34 6.80
CA GLN A 12 -28.03 -7.43 5.34
C GLN A 12 -26.75 -7.07 4.57
N MET A 13 -25.94 -6.15 5.09
CA MET A 13 -24.67 -5.76 4.49
C MET A 13 -23.56 -6.79 4.71
N SER A 14 -23.54 -7.45 5.87
CA SER A 14 -22.62 -8.57 6.13
C SER A 14 -22.91 -9.75 5.19
N GLU A 15 -24.19 -10.04 4.94
CA GLU A 15 -24.61 -11.07 3.98
C GLU A 15 -24.18 -10.73 2.56
N ALA A 16 -24.40 -9.49 2.11
CA ALA A 16 -24.00 -9.06 0.77
C ALA A 16 -22.48 -9.13 0.52
N LEU A 17 -21.67 -8.77 1.52
CA LEU A 17 -20.21 -8.90 1.44
C LEU A 17 -19.76 -10.36 1.41
N GLU A 18 -20.43 -11.22 2.18
CA GLU A 18 -20.12 -12.65 2.22
C GLU A 18 -20.47 -13.35 0.89
N ASP A 19 -21.59 -12.99 0.28
CA ASP A 19 -21.98 -13.49 -1.05
C ASP A 19 -20.94 -13.11 -2.12
N ILE A 20 -20.38 -11.89 -2.05
CA ILE A 20 -19.32 -11.45 -2.96
C ILE A 20 -18.03 -12.25 -2.72
N ARG A 21 -17.65 -12.49 -1.46
CA ARG A 21 -16.48 -13.31 -1.10
C ARG A 21 -16.62 -14.76 -1.59
N LEU A 22 -17.80 -15.35 -1.45
CA LEU A 22 -18.08 -16.70 -1.95
C LEU A 22 -17.95 -16.77 -3.48
N GLN A 23 -18.39 -15.74 -4.19
CA GLN A 23 -18.21 -15.63 -5.64
C GLN A 23 -16.75 -15.52 -6.04
N ILE A 24 -15.96 -14.68 -5.35
CA ILE A 24 -14.51 -14.55 -5.56
C ILE A 24 -13.86 -15.93 -5.40
N HIS A 25 -14.09 -16.58 -4.25
CA HIS A 25 -13.48 -17.87 -3.94
C HIS A 25 -13.91 -18.98 -4.92
N ALA A 26 -15.13 -18.94 -5.45
CA ALA A 26 -15.56 -19.85 -6.50
C ALA A 26 -14.76 -19.66 -7.81
N ILE A 27 -14.54 -18.41 -8.21
CA ILE A 27 -13.77 -18.07 -9.41
C ILE A 27 -12.28 -18.40 -9.24
N GLU A 28 -11.70 -18.11 -8.07
CA GLU A 28 -10.31 -18.45 -7.76
C GLU A 28 -10.07 -19.97 -7.79
N ARG A 29 -11.02 -20.75 -7.26
CA ARG A 29 -10.99 -22.22 -7.38
C ARG A 29 -11.05 -22.68 -8.83
N GLU A 30 -11.83 -22.04 -9.68
CA GLU A 30 -11.85 -22.32 -11.11
C GLU A 30 -10.48 -22.01 -11.76
N LEU A 31 -9.89 -20.86 -11.43
CA LEU A 31 -8.57 -20.44 -11.92
C LEU A 31 -7.42 -21.31 -11.40
N SER A 32 -7.57 -21.96 -10.24
CA SER A 32 -6.53 -22.81 -9.65
C SER A 32 -6.12 -23.97 -10.57
N LYS A 33 -7.04 -24.44 -11.41
CA LYS A 33 -6.79 -25.46 -12.46
C LYS A 33 -5.74 -25.02 -13.48
N TYR A 34 -5.48 -23.72 -13.59
CA TYR A 34 -4.53 -23.11 -14.53
C TYR A 34 -3.29 -22.54 -13.83
N GLY A 35 -3.13 -22.78 -12.52
CA GLY A 35 -1.97 -22.35 -11.73
C GLY A 35 -2.19 -21.08 -10.90
N PHE A 36 -3.44 -20.67 -10.66
CA PHE A 36 -3.77 -19.65 -9.67
C PHE A 36 -3.61 -20.22 -8.24
N ASP A 37 -3.00 -19.45 -7.34
CA ASP A 37 -2.72 -19.82 -5.95
C ASP A 37 -3.82 -19.24 -5.06
N LEU A 38 -4.61 -20.12 -4.45
CA LEU A 38 -5.74 -19.76 -3.60
C LEU A 38 -5.34 -19.01 -2.32
N ARG A 39 -4.05 -18.98 -1.96
CA ARG A 39 -3.54 -18.24 -0.80
C ARG A 39 -3.31 -16.76 -1.10
N ARG A 40 -3.49 -16.34 -2.36
CA ARG A 40 -3.15 -15.02 -2.88
C ARG A 40 -4.35 -14.44 -3.62
N GLY A 41 -4.74 -13.21 -3.26
CA GLY A 41 -5.68 -12.43 -4.07
C GLY A 41 -5.08 -11.99 -5.41
N ILE A 42 -5.93 -11.76 -6.41
CA ILE A 42 -5.53 -11.36 -7.77
C ILE A 42 -4.65 -10.09 -7.78
N GLU A 43 -4.88 -9.14 -6.88
CA GLU A 43 -4.11 -7.91 -6.70
C GLU A 43 -2.64 -8.16 -6.29
N SER A 44 -2.31 -9.35 -5.81
CA SER A 44 -0.95 -9.72 -5.46
C SER A 44 -0.13 -10.21 -6.67
N TYR A 45 -0.78 -10.46 -7.81
CA TYR A 45 -0.14 -11.00 -9.00
C TYR A 45 0.49 -9.92 -9.87
N LYS A 46 1.67 -10.22 -10.43
CA LYS A 46 2.23 -9.46 -11.55
C LYS A 46 1.54 -9.86 -12.85
N VAL A 47 1.45 -8.92 -13.80
CA VAL A 47 0.96 -9.19 -15.16
C VAL A 47 1.70 -10.37 -15.81
N SER A 48 3.01 -10.52 -15.56
CA SER A 48 3.79 -11.66 -16.06
C SER A 48 3.36 -13.01 -15.47
N GLU A 49 2.91 -13.04 -14.21
CA GLU A 49 2.35 -14.25 -13.59
C GLU A 49 0.97 -14.56 -14.17
N ILE A 50 0.12 -13.55 -14.37
CA ILE A 50 -1.20 -13.75 -15.00
C ILE A 50 -1.07 -14.23 -16.45
N LYS A 51 -0.08 -13.72 -17.19
CA LYS A 51 0.28 -14.25 -18.53
C LYS A 51 0.58 -15.74 -18.49
N LYS A 52 1.31 -16.22 -17.49
CA LYS A 52 1.61 -17.65 -17.33
C LYS A 52 0.33 -18.46 -17.10
N ILE A 53 -0.57 -17.98 -16.24
CA ILE A 53 -1.86 -18.63 -15.96
C ILE A 53 -2.69 -18.78 -17.26
N ILE A 54 -2.75 -17.72 -18.07
CA ILE A 54 -3.44 -17.76 -19.37
C ILE A 54 -2.78 -18.76 -20.33
N ASN A 55 -1.45 -18.74 -20.42
CA ASN A 55 -0.69 -19.58 -21.34
C ASN A 55 -0.65 -21.07 -20.94
N ASN A 56 -0.90 -21.39 -19.68
CA ASN A 56 -1.00 -22.78 -19.20
C ASN A 56 -2.27 -23.49 -19.67
N SER A 57 -3.26 -22.75 -20.19
CA SER A 57 -4.51 -23.32 -20.67
C SER A 57 -4.47 -23.64 -22.16
N LYS A 58 -5.12 -24.73 -22.54
CA LYS A 58 -5.43 -25.04 -23.95
C LYS A 58 -6.39 -24.03 -24.57
N ASN A 59 -7.14 -23.28 -23.75
CA ASN A 59 -8.05 -22.22 -24.17
C ASN A 59 -7.74 -20.89 -23.45
N PRO A 60 -6.74 -20.13 -23.93
CA PRO A 60 -6.34 -18.85 -23.33
C PRO A 60 -7.47 -17.82 -23.24
N HIS A 61 -8.38 -17.81 -24.22
CA HIS A 61 -9.49 -16.87 -24.27
C HIS A 61 -10.51 -17.09 -23.15
N GLU A 62 -10.73 -18.34 -22.78
CA GLU A 62 -11.62 -18.72 -21.67
C GLU A 62 -11.05 -18.30 -20.32
N VAL A 63 -9.78 -18.59 -20.06
CA VAL A 63 -9.10 -18.16 -18.83
C VAL A 63 -9.09 -16.64 -18.69
N LYS A 64 -8.86 -15.92 -19.80
CA LYS A 64 -8.96 -14.46 -19.84
C LYS A 64 -10.35 -13.96 -19.42
N LYS A 65 -11.43 -14.61 -19.85
CA LYS A 65 -12.80 -14.25 -19.44
C LYS A 65 -13.03 -14.50 -17.95
N ILE A 66 -12.53 -15.62 -17.42
CA ILE A 66 -12.63 -15.95 -15.99
C ILE A 66 -11.87 -14.92 -15.14
N LEU A 67 -10.66 -14.52 -15.57
CA LEU A 67 -9.87 -13.46 -14.92
C LEU A 67 -10.59 -12.11 -14.94
N LEU A 68 -11.19 -11.71 -16.07
CA LEU A 68 -12.00 -10.49 -16.15
C LEU A 68 -13.22 -10.53 -15.21
N LYS A 69 -13.85 -11.69 -15.07
CA LYS A 69 -14.93 -11.91 -14.12
C LYS A 69 -14.43 -11.74 -12.67
N LEU A 70 -13.29 -12.33 -12.32
CA LEU A 70 -12.68 -12.17 -11.00
C LEU A 70 -12.41 -10.70 -10.69
N VAL A 71 -11.81 -9.97 -11.63
CA VAL A 71 -11.56 -8.53 -11.50
C VAL A 71 -12.85 -7.77 -11.21
N GLY A 72 -13.92 -8.00 -11.97
CA GLY A 72 -15.18 -7.29 -11.78
C GLY A 72 -15.85 -7.58 -10.44
N VAL A 73 -15.78 -8.83 -9.94
CA VAL A 73 -16.31 -9.17 -8.61
C VAL A 73 -15.46 -8.54 -7.50
N GLN A 74 -14.14 -8.46 -7.68
CA GLN A 74 -13.24 -7.79 -6.73
C GLN A 74 -13.47 -6.27 -6.68
N GLU A 75 -13.72 -5.62 -7.83
CA GLU A 75 -14.12 -4.21 -7.87
C GLU A 75 -15.42 -3.98 -7.10
N LYS A 76 -16.42 -4.84 -7.29
CA LYS A 76 -17.68 -4.78 -6.55
C LYS A 76 -17.47 -4.94 -5.04
N LEU A 77 -16.57 -5.84 -4.62
CA LEU A 77 -16.20 -5.98 -3.21
C LEU A 77 -15.65 -4.66 -2.65
N TYR A 78 -14.73 -4.02 -3.37
CA TYR A 78 -14.18 -2.74 -2.94
C TYR A 78 -15.27 -1.67 -2.87
N GLU A 79 -16.09 -1.50 -3.91
CA GLU A 79 -17.20 -0.54 -3.88
C GLU A 79 -18.11 -0.69 -2.65
N GLU A 80 -18.48 -1.92 -2.30
CA GLU A 80 -19.30 -2.18 -1.10
C GLU A 80 -18.55 -1.87 0.21
N LEU A 81 -17.25 -2.18 0.30
CA LEU A 81 -16.42 -1.82 1.46
C LEU A 81 -16.27 -0.29 1.61
N TYR A 82 -16.11 0.44 0.51
CA TYR A 82 -16.02 1.92 0.52
C TYR A 82 -17.36 2.55 0.91
N LYS A 83 -18.49 2.04 0.37
CA LYS A 83 -19.84 2.45 0.79
C LYS A 83 -20.05 2.21 2.28
N PHE A 84 -19.62 1.07 2.80
CA PHE A 84 -19.69 0.74 4.23
C PHE A 84 -18.88 1.72 5.08
N ALA A 85 -17.68 2.11 4.63
CA ALA A 85 -16.84 3.10 5.30
C ALA A 85 -17.36 4.55 5.20
N GLY A 86 -18.48 4.78 4.48
CA GLY A 86 -19.03 6.12 4.25
C GLY A 86 -18.18 6.98 3.31
N LEU A 87 -17.31 6.37 2.51
CA LEU A 87 -16.44 7.04 1.55
C LEU A 87 -17.15 7.10 0.18
N LYS A 88 -17.14 8.28 -0.46
CA LYS A 88 -17.86 8.50 -1.72
C LYS A 88 -17.11 8.02 -2.97
N ASP A 89 -15.78 8.03 -2.95
CA ASP A 89 -14.96 7.78 -4.14
C ASP A 89 -13.77 6.84 -3.87
N LEU A 90 -13.50 5.99 -4.85
CA LEU A 90 -12.26 5.23 -5.01
C LEU A 90 -11.16 6.19 -5.50
N ASP A 91 -10.46 6.86 -4.59
CA ASP A 91 -9.20 7.56 -4.92
C ASP A 91 -8.09 6.50 -5.04
N VAL A 92 -7.93 5.97 -6.26
CA VAL A 92 -7.04 4.83 -6.56
C VAL A 92 -5.59 5.31 -6.64
N ASP A 93 -4.84 5.17 -5.54
CA ASP A 93 -3.38 5.28 -5.55
C ASP A 93 -2.78 3.99 -6.16
N THR A 94 -1.73 4.10 -6.97
CA THR A 94 -1.21 2.99 -7.80
C THR A 94 -0.57 1.86 -6.98
N ASP A 95 -0.25 2.10 -5.70
CA ASP A 95 0.30 1.13 -4.77
C ASP A 95 -0.75 0.42 -3.89
N THR A 96 -2.04 0.69 -4.08
CA THR A 96 -3.12 0.00 -3.35
C THR A 96 -3.58 -1.26 -4.08
N PRO A 97 -4.26 -2.20 -3.38
CA PRO A 97 -4.94 -3.34 -4.01
C PRO A 97 -5.78 -2.96 -5.24
N GLU A 98 -6.45 -1.81 -5.19
CA GLU A 98 -7.28 -1.23 -6.24
C GLU A 98 -6.44 -0.79 -7.45
N GLY A 99 -5.31 -0.12 -7.23
CA GLY A 99 -4.41 0.31 -8.31
C GLY A 99 -3.78 -0.87 -9.07
N ARG A 100 -3.44 -1.94 -8.35
CA ARG A 100 -2.98 -3.19 -8.96
C ARG A 100 -4.08 -3.91 -9.72
N LEU A 101 -5.29 -3.96 -9.16
CA LEU A 101 -6.45 -4.54 -9.83
C LEU A 101 -6.77 -3.79 -11.13
N LEU A 102 -6.71 -2.46 -11.12
CA LEU A 102 -6.89 -1.62 -12.31
C LEU A 102 -5.84 -1.92 -13.38
N THR A 103 -4.55 -2.01 -12.99
CA THR A 103 -3.46 -2.38 -13.92
C THR A 103 -3.72 -3.73 -14.58
N ILE A 104 -4.19 -4.72 -13.81
CA ILE A 104 -4.54 -6.05 -14.32
C ILE A 104 -5.74 -5.96 -15.27
N LYS A 105 -6.77 -5.20 -14.91
CA LYS A 105 -7.98 -4.98 -15.72
C LYS A 105 -7.66 -4.35 -17.06
N GLU A 106 -6.89 -3.26 -17.08
CA GLU A 106 -6.48 -2.56 -18.30
C GLU A 106 -5.67 -3.45 -19.22
N TRP A 107 -4.75 -4.23 -18.64
CA TRP A 107 -3.97 -5.19 -19.41
C TRP A 107 -4.85 -6.30 -20.00
N LEU A 108 -5.79 -6.85 -19.21
CA LEU A 108 -6.73 -7.87 -19.70
C LEU A 108 -7.62 -7.30 -20.82
N THR A 109 -8.15 -6.09 -20.71
CA THR A 109 -9.08 -5.54 -21.72
C THR A 109 -8.37 -5.08 -22.98
N SER A 110 -7.31 -4.29 -22.86
CA SER A 110 -6.68 -3.59 -23.98
C SER A 110 -5.42 -4.27 -24.52
N GLY A 111 -4.88 -5.26 -23.81
CA GLY A 111 -3.59 -5.89 -24.12
C GLY A 111 -2.37 -4.97 -23.90
N LYS A 112 -2.61 -3.69 -23.63
CA LYS A 112 -1.59 -2.72 -23.24
C LYS A 112 -1.54 -2.72 -21.72
N THR A 113 -0.37 -2.93 -21.16
CA THR A 113 -0.11 -2.31 -19.87
C THR A 113 0.04 -0.83 -20.19
N THR A 114 -0.94 -0.01 -19.81
CA THR A 114 -0.63 1.37 -19.48
C THR A 114 0.38 1.26 -18.37
N ASN A 115 1.66 1.32 -18.74
CA ASN A 115 2.72 1.43 -17.77
C ASN A 115 2.52 2.82 -17.14
N HIS A 116 1.63 2.89 -16.15
CA HIS A 116 1.70 3.87 -15.08
C HIS A 116 3.04 3.74 -14.32
N THR A 117 3.87 2.76 -14.71
CA THR A 117 5.23 2.45 -14.29
C THR A 117 6.35 2.97 -15.22
N ASN A 118 6.06 3.69 -16.31
CA ASN A 118 7.10 4.11 -17.30
C ASN A 118 7.66 5.53 -17.14
N THR A 119 7.34 6.22 -16.05
CA THR A 119 8.27 7.17 -15.45
C THR A 119 8.83 6.48 -14.21
N PRO A 120 10.10 6.65 -13.82
CA PRO A 120 10.47 6.42 -12.43
C PRO A 120 9.78 7.52 -11.63
N ALA A 121 8.46 7.42 -11.46
CA ALA A 121 7.76 8.08 -10.40
C ALA A 121 8.41 7.50 -9.15
N THR A 122 9.29 8.26 -8.53
CA THR A 122 9.62 8.01 -7.13
C THR A 122 8.29 7.83 -6.44
N SER A 123 7.99 6.60 -5.98
CA SER A 123 6.72 6.33 -5.29
C SER A 123 6.54 7.41 -4.21
N LYS A 124 5.31 7.82 -3.89
CA LYS A 124 5.08 8.84 -2.83
C LYS A 124 5.85 8.51 -1.54
N PHE A 125 6.08 7.22 -1.31
CA PHE A 125 6.92 6.71 -0.24
C PHE A 125 8.40 7.08 -0.38
N SER A 126 8.98 6.85 -1.56
CA SER A 126 10.35 7.26 -1.89
C SER A 126 10.50 8.78 -1.90
N GLU A 127 9.51 9.50 -2.42
CA GLU A 127 9.46 10.96 -2.39
C GLU A 127 9.45 11.48 -0.94
N ALA A 128 8.58 10.95 -0.09
CA ALA A 128 8.52 11.31 1.33
C ALA A 128 9.85 11.06 2.04
N ILE A 129 10.50 9.91 1.78
CA ILE A 129 11.80 9.61 2.38
C ILE A 129 12.86 10.59 1.91
N LEU A 130 12.95 10.87 0.62
CA LEU A 130 13.93 11.82 0.07
C LEU A 130 13.71 13.22 0.64
N LYS A 131 12.45 13.68 0.72
CA LYS A 131 12.11 14.99 1.30
C LYS A 131 12.48 15.05 2.79
N ILE A 132 12.25 13.99 3.55
CA ILE A 132 12.70 13.91 4.96
C ILE A 132 14.22 13.98 5.06
N LEU A 133 14.96 13.25 4.22
CA LEU A 133 16.43 13.29 4.22
C LEU A 133 16.96 14.70 3.90
N GLU A 134 16.33 15.42 2.97
CA GLU A 134 16.67 16.81 2.65
C GLU A 134 16.38 17.76 3.81
N ILE A 135 15.26 17.59 4.51
CA ILE A 135 14.91 18.38 5.69
C ILE A 135 15.94 18.15 6.80
N ILE A 136 16.25 16.89 7.10
CA ILE A 136 17.29 16.53 8.06
C ILE A 136 18.62 17.15 7.66
N GLU A 137 18.97 17.15 6.36
CA GLU A 137 20.19 17.79 5.84
C GLU A 137 20.24 19.30 6.07
N ARG A 138 19.16 19.99 5.73
CA ARG A 138 19.09 21.46 5.69
C ARG A 138 18.97 22.11 7.06
N TYR A 139 18.33 21.46 8.03
CA TYR A 139 18.03 22.06 9.33
C TYR A 139 18.83 21.39 10.46
N GLU A 140 19.58 22.17 11.23
CA GLU A 140 20.32 21.69 12.41
C GLU A 140 19.49 21.75 13.70
N ASP A 141 18.57 22.72 13.78
CA ASP A 141 17.61 22.83 14.88
C ASP A 141 16.57 21.71 14.80
N SER A 142 16.45 20.92 15.87
CA SER A 142 15.53 19.76 15.89
C SER A 142 14.07 20.15 15.90
N ASN A 143 13.70 21.28 16.51
CA ASN A 143 12.30 21.69 16.57
C ASN A 143 11.85 22.12 15.18
N ILE A 144 12.67 22.95 14.51
CA ILE A 144 12.40 23.36 13.12
C ILE A 144 12.40 22.15 12.18
N CYS A 145 13.35 21.23 12.36
CA CYS A 145 13.41 20.00 11.57
C CYS A 145 12.17 19.12 11.79
N ALA A 146 11.71 18.97 13.04
CA ALA A 146 10.53 18.16 13.37
C ALA A 146 9.27 18.73 12.71
N ASP A 147 9.04 20.03 12.85
CA ASP A 147 7.89 20.71 12.24
C ASP A 147 7.87 20.55 10.72
N LYS A 148 9.02 20.72 10.06
CA LYS A 148 9.14 20.56 8.60
C LYS A 148 8.88 19.13 8.14
N ILE A 149 9.31 18.12 8.89
CA ILE A 149 9.02 16.71 8.60
C ILE A 149 7.53 16.43 8.72
N VAL A 150 6.89 16.87 9.81
CA VAL A 150 5.44 16.67 10.03
C VAL A 150 4.64 17.36 8.94
N LEU A 151 4.95 18.61 8.62
CA LEU A 151 4.30 19.35 7.54
C LEU A 151 4.44 18.62 6.19
N SER A 152 5.64 18.18 5.85
CA SER A 152 5.88 17.47 4.58
C SER A 152 5.13 16.14 4.50
N LEU A 153 5.05 15.40 5.61
CA LEU A 153 4.26 14.17 5.69
C LEU A 153 2.75 14.42 5.58
N ASN A 154 2.26 15.54 6.12
CA ASN A 154 0.86 15.94 6.00
C ASN A 154 0.48 16.38 4.58
N GLU A 155 1.41 17.02 3.86
CA GLU A 155 1.25 17.38 2.45
C GLU A 155 1.17 16.14 1.54
N ILE A 156 2.05 15.16 1.77
CA ILE A 156 2.16 13.97 0.92
C ILE A 156 1.07 12.95 1.24
N TYR A 157 0.72 12.78 2.52
CA TYR A 157 -0.21 11.75 2.97
C TYR A 157 -1.36 12.34 3.78
N LYS A 158 -2.59 11.99 3.39
CA LYS A 158 -3.81 12.36 4.13
C LYS A 158 -4.02 11.50 5.39
N ARG A 159 -3.57 10.24 5.39
CA ARG A 159 -3.85 9.25 6.43
C ARG A 159 -2.62 9.01 7.31
N ASP A 160 -2.84 8.88 8.62
CA ASP A 160 -1.73 8.69 9.58
C ASP A 160 -0.96 7.39 9.39
N TYR A 161 -1.61 6.30 8.98
CA TYR A 161 -0.91 5.02 8.80
C TYR A 161 0.18 5.11 7.73
N ASP A 162 -0.01 5.92 6.68
CA ASP A 162 1.00 6.10 5.64
C ASP A 162 2.20 6.88 6.17
N ARG A 163 1.96 7.90 6.99
CA ARG A 163 2.99 8.68 7.69
C ARG A 163 3.79 7.78 8.64
N HIS A 164 3.10 6.91 9.38
CA HIS A 164 3.73 5.89 10.23
C HIS A 164 4.57 4.92 9.42
N ARG A 165 4.09 4.47 8.25
CA ARG A 165 4.84 3.56 7.37
C ARG A 165 6.18 4.16 6.96
N VAL A 166 6.22 5.44 6.60
CA VAL A 166 7.47 6.17 6.28
C VAL A 166 8.39 6.26 7.49
N LEU A 167 7.87 6.70 8.63
CA LEU A 167 8.69 6.88 9.83
C LEU A 167 9.21 5.56 10.40
N LYS A 168 8.41 4.49 10.41
CA LYS A 168 8.85 3.14 10.79
C LYS A 168 9.95 2.62 9.87
N TYR A 169 9.87 2.90 8.57
CA TYR A 169 10.94 2.52 7.65
C TYR A 169 12.27 3.21 8.05
N LEU A 170 12.25 4.52 8.29
CA LEU A 170 13.42 5.27 8.71
C LEU A 170 13.96 4.81 10.09
N LEU A 171 13.07 4.56 11.05
CA LEU A 171 13.44 3.98 12.35
C LEU A 171 14.01 2.56 12.22
N SER A 172 13.55 1.77 11.24
CA SER A 172 14.15 0.45 11.01
C SER A 172 15.60 0.54 10.53
N VAL A 173 15.98 1.64 9.85
CA VAL A 173 17.38 1.93 9.49
C VAL A 173 18.17 2.38 10.72
N CYS A 174 17.57 3.18 11.60
CA CYS A 174 18.14 3.48 12.91
C CYS A 174 18.48 2.21 13.73
N ARG A 175 17.58 1.23 13.71
CA ARG A 175 17.80 -0.08 14.36
C ARG A 175 18.95 -0.84 13.70
N GLU A 176 19.00 -0.87 12.36
CA GLU A 176 20.10 -1.50 11.61
C GLU A 176 21.46 -0.90 11.97
N LEU A 177 21.48 0.41 12.25
CA LEU A 177 22.64 1.15 12.72
C LEU A 177 22.87 1.08 14.24
N ARG A 178 22.07 0.25 14.96
CA ARG A 178 22.14 0.02 16.41
C ARG A 178 21.94 1.27 17.28
N ALA A 179 21.20 2.26 16.77
CA ALA A 179 20.89 3.47 17.54
C ALA A 179 19.59 3.38 18.34
N ILE A 180 18.75 2.39 18.03
CA ILE A 180 17.52 2.11 18.76
C ILE A 180 17.34 0.60 18.91
N GLU A 181 16.66 0.20 19.98
CA GLU A 181 16.31 -1.18 20.27
C GLU A 181 15.03 -1.62 19.54
N GLU A 182 14.89 -2.93 19.32
CA GLU A 182 13.69 -3.53 18.72
C GLU A 182 12.41 -3.21 19.52
N THR A 183 12.53 -3.08 20.84
CA THR A 183 11.42 -2.71 21.73
C THR A 183 10.91 -1.29 21.48
N GLN A 184 11.80 -0.37 21.10
CA GLN A 184 11.42 1.00 20.73
C GLN A 184 10.70 1.02 19.37
N LEU A 185 11.16 0.21 18.41
CA LEU A 185 10.50 0.07 17.11
C LEU A 185 9.09 -0.54 17.20
N LYS A 186 8.87 -1.48 18.14
CA LYS A 186 7.53 -2.04 18.39
C LYS A 186 6.57 -1.01 19.01
N ARG A 187 7.05 -0.17 19.93
CA ARG A 187 6.26 0.93 20.52
C ARG A 187 5.87 2.00 19.50
N ALA A 188 6.64 2.13 18.42
CA ALA A 188 6.37 3.09 17.36
C ALA A 188 5.01 2.90 16.66
N GLU A 189 4.37 1.73 16.80
CA GLU A 189 3.05 1.45 16.22
C GLU A 189 1.91 2.21 16.90
N SER A 190 2.10 2.60 18.15
CA SER A 190 1.10 3.29 18.98
C SER A 190 1.45 4.75 19.27
N MET A 191 2.57 5.26 18.75
CA MET A 191 3.05 6.60 19.04
C MET A 191 2.47 7.62 18.05
N PRO A 192 2.11 8.84 18.49
CA PRO A 192 1.77 9.92 17.56
C PRO A 192 2.91 10.21 16.57
N VAL A 193 2.55 10.68 15.37
CA VAL A 193 3.51 11.03 14.30
C VAL A 193 4.59 12.00 14.79
N SER A 194 4.22 13.01 15.60
CA SER A 194 5.17 13.95 16.19
C SER A 194 6.23 13.26 17.06
N SER A 195 5.81 12.36 17.95
CA SER A 195 6.71 11.60 18.82
C SER A 195 7.62 10.65 18.04
N LEU A 196 7.14 10.10 16.91
CA LEU A 196 7.97 9.30 16.00
C LEU A 196 9.04 10.14 15.30
N VAL A 197 8.71 11.37 14.91
CA VAL A 197 9.67 12.32 14.34
C VAL A 197 10.74 12.70 15.35
N GLU A 198 10.37 12.98 16.59
CA GLU A 198 11.33 13.24 17.67
C GLU A 198 12.27 12.05 17.90
N THR A 199 11.72 10.83 17.92
CA THR A 199 12.50 9.60 18.06
C THR A 199 13.48 9.43 16.90
N LEU A 200 13.03 9.70 15.66
CA LEU A 200 13.87 9.65 14.48
C LEU A 200 15.02 10.67 14.58
N LEU A 201 14.73 11.92 14.94
CA LEU A 201 15.75 12.96 15.06
C LEU A 201 16.76 12.68 16.18
N SER A 202 16.28 12.15 17.31
CA SER A 202 17.14 11.68 18.40
C SER A 202 18.08 10.57 17.93
N CYS A 203 17.55 9.57 17.23
CA CYS A 203 18.37 8.52 16.61
C CYS A 203 19.41 9.12 15.65
N VAL A 204 18.99 9.96 14.70
CA VAL A 204 19.89 10.51 13.68
C VAL A 204 20.98 11.38 14.28
N ARG A 205 20.75 12.01 15.43
CA ARG A 205 21.79 12.72 16.20
C ARG A 205 22.77 11.78 16.89
N SER A 206 22.29 10.64 17.39
CA SER A 206 23.13 9.62 18.04
C SER A 206 24.01 8.86 17.04
N ILE A 207 23.69 8.94 15.75
CA ILE A 207 24.49 8.40 14.64
C ILE A 207 25.13 9.56 13.88
N ASP A 208 26.18 9.27 13.12
CA ASP A 208 26.60 10.17 12.05
C ASP A 208 25.50 10.33 10.98
N LYS A 209 25.06 11.58 10.76
CA LYS A 209 23.99 11.95 9.80
C LYS A 209 24.28 11.48 8.38
N HIS A 210 25.54 11.52 7.96
CA HIS A 210 25.96 11.06 6.63
C HIS A 210 25.82 9.54 6.51
N ARG A 211 26.21 8.79 7.55
CA ARG A 211 26.03 7.33 7.65
C ARG A 211 24.56 6.94 7.57
N PHE A 212 23.67 7.60 8.33
CA PHE A 212 22.23 7.35 8.25
C PHE A 212 21.69 7.53 6.82
N LYS A 213 21.96 8.69 6.22
CA LYS A 213 21.51 9.03 4.86
C LYS A 213 22.02 8.05 3.80
N SER A 214 23.28 7.65 3.89
CA SER A 214 23.89 6.66 2.98
C SER A 214 23.17 5.31 3.06
N THR A 215 22.90 4.82 4.27
CA THR A 215 22.19 3.55 4.47
C THR A 215 20.75 3.62 3.97
N VAL A 216 20.02 4.70 4.25
CA VAL A 216 18.65 4.90 3.73
C VAL A 216 18.64 4.88 2.19
N ARG A 217 19.56 5.61 1.55
CA ARG A 217 19.66 5.65 0.08
C ARG A 217 20.05 4.30 -0.53
N SER A 218 20.96 3.56 0.11
CA SER A 218 21.33 2.21 -0.32
C SER A 218 20.13 1.27 -0.25
N ARG A 219 19.34 1.35 0.82
CA ARG A 219 18.17 0.50 1.04
C ARG A 219 16.97 0.86 0.16
N LEU A 220 16.84 2.11 -0.26
CA LEU A 220 15.83 2.53 -1.25
C LEU A 220 16.12 2.07 -2.68
N ARG A 221 17.38 1.75 -3.00
CA ARG A 221 17.79 1.28 -4.34
C ARG A 221 17.67 -0.24 -4.52
N LYS A 222 17.44 -0.99 -3.44
CA LYS A 222 17.22 -2.44 -3.43
C LYS A 222 15.74 -2.75 -3.54
#